data_AF-A0A227HYG1-F1
#
_entry.id   AF-A0A227HYG1-F1
#
_cell.length_a   1.000
_cell.length_b   1.000
_cell.length_c   1.000
_cell.angle_alpha   90.00
_cell.angle_beta   90.00
_cell.angle_gamma   90.00
#
_symmetry.space_group_name_H-M   'P 1'
#
loop_
_entity.id
_entity.type
_entity.pdbx_description
1 polymer ?
#
loop_
_entity_poly.entity_id
_entity_poly.type
_entity_poly.pdbx_seq_one_letter_code
_entity_poly.pdbx_strand_id
1 'polypeptide(L)' 'PAHWFDIAKDLSASGKQVVLSTMALLEAPSEVNIMKKYIDNGDFAIEANDVSAVQLASEHKVPFVVGPAINTYNAHT' A
#
# COMPACT_ATOMS: atom_id res chain seq x y z
N PRO A 1 -5.16 8.22 -8.30
CA PRO A 1 -3.81 7.58 -8.26
C PRO A 1 -2.78 8.25 -9.18
N ALA A 2 -3.11 8.56 -10.44
CA ALA A 2 -2.14 9.07 -11.43
C ALA A 2 -1.25 10.21 -10.90
N HIS A 3 -1.85 11.26 -10.34
CA HIS A 3 -1.11 12.38 -9.76
C HIS A 3 -0.11 11.97 -8.65
N TRP A 4 -0.50 11.03 -7.78
CA TRP A 4 0.36 10.53 -6.71
C TRP A 4 1.53 9.70 -7.22
N PHE A 5 1.34 8.96 -8.34
CA PHE A 5 2.44 8.22 -8.97
C PHE A 5 3.47 9.15 -9.60
N ASP A 6 3.04 10.25 -10.20
CA ASP A 6 3.97 11.24 -10.77
C ASP A 6 4.85 11.85 -9.66
N ILE A 7 4.23 12.26 -8.54
CA ILE A 7 4.96 12.76 -7.37
C ILE A 7 5.90 11.68 -6.81
N ALA A 8 5.46 10.43 -6.73
CA ALA A 8 6.29 9.32 -6.26
C ALA A 8 7.52 9.10 -7.15
N LYS A 9 7.35 9.20 -8.47
CA LYS A 9 8.45 9.10 -9.44
C LYS A 9 9.45 10.24 -9.29
N ASP A 10 8.97 11.48 -9.14
CA ASP A 10 9.83 12.64 -8.94
C ASP A 10 10.64 12.55 -7.64
N LEU A 11 9.98 12.15 -6.54
CA LEU A 11 10.64 11.95 -5.25
C LEU A 11 11.65 10.80 -5.32
N SER A 12 11.31 9.70 -6.00
CA SER A 12 12.21 8.57 -6.18
C SER A 12 13.43 8.94 -7.02
N ALA A 13 13.25 9.70 -8.10
CA ALA A 13 14.33 10.21 -8.94
C ALA A 13 15.29 11.14 -8.17
N SER A 14 14.81 11.80 -7.11
CA SER A 14 15.64 12.59 -6.19
C SER A 14 16.42 11.76 -5.16
N GLY A 15 16.34 10.43 -5.23
CA GLY A 15 17.05 9.49 -4.36
C GLY A 15 16.31 9.15 -3.06
N LYS A 16 14.98 9.32 -3.01
CA LYS A 16 14.16 8.91 -1.86
C LYS A 16 13.56 7.53 -2.08
N GLN A 17 13.51 6.73 -1.03
CA GLN A 17 12.67 5.54 -1.02
C GLN A 17 11.22 5.99 -0.81
N VAL A 18 10.37 5.67 -1.78
CA VAL A 18 8.94 6.00 -1.73
C VAL A 18 8.14 4.75 -1.37
N VAL A 19 7.16 4.95 -0.48
CA VAL A 19 6.17 3.95 -0.09
C VAL A 19 4.79 4.60 -0.27
N LEU A 20 3.89 3.92 -0.97
CA LEU A 20 2.56 4.43 -1.25
C LEU A 20 1.57 3.96 -0.18
N SER A 21 0.96 4.92 0.52
CA SER A 21 0.01 4.62 1.59
C SER A 21 -1.37 4.27 1.04
N THR A 22 -1.90 3.14 1.49
CA THR A 22 -3.28 2.71 1.21
C THR A 22 -4.25 3.26 2.25
N MET A 23 -5.54 3.31 1.93
CA MET A 23 -6.58 3.73 2.89
C MET A 23 -6.79 2.66 3.97
N ALA A 24 -7.15 3.10 5.18
CA ALA A 24 -7.69 2.24 6.23
C ALA A 24 -9.23 2.20 6.15
N LEU A 25 -9.86 1.19 6.75
CA LEU A 25 -11.31 1.09 6.94
C LEU A 25 -12.10 1.30 5.64
N LEU A 26 -11.85 0.45 4.64
CA LEU A 26 -12.55 0.51 3.35
C LEU A 26 -14.03 0.12 3.55
N GLU A 27 -14.95 0.99 3.12
CA GLU A 27 -16.40 0.82 3.28
C GLU A 27 -17.11 0.59 1.93
N ALA A 28 -16.48 1.00 0.82
CA ALA A 28 -17.09 0.91 -0.50
C ALA A 28 -16.25 0.09 -1.50
N PRO A 29 -16.90 -0.66 -2.42
CA PRO A 29 -16.19 -1.40 -3.48
C PRO A 29 -15.28 -0.53 -4.36
N SER A 30 -15.63 0.75 -4.53
CA SER A 30 -14.81 1.72 -5.26
C SER A 30 -13.44 1.96 -4.60
N GLU A 31 -13.37 1.91 -3.28
CA GLU A 31 -12.14 2.13 -2.52
C GLU A 31 -11.22 0.91 -2.63
N VAL A 32 -11.80 -0.30 -2.61
CA VAL A 32 -11.06 -1.54 -2.90
C VAL A 32 -10.46 -1.51 -4.31
N ASN A 33 -11.19 -0.99 -5.30
CA ASN A 33 -10.66 -0.83 -6.66
C ASN A 33 -9.51 0.19 -6.74
N ILE A 34 -9.53 1.24 -5.91
CA ILE A 34 -8.43 2.19 -5.80
C ILE A 34 -7.22 1.53 -5.15
N MET A 35 -7.42 0.77 -4.06
CA MET A 35 -6.37 0.02 -3.39
C MET A 35 -5.67 -0.95 -4.34
N LYS A 36 -6.42 -1.73 -5.13
CA LYS A 36 -5.85 -2.63 -6.15
C LYS A 36 -4.94 -1.89 -7.13
N LYS A 37 -5.34 -0.70 -7.60
CA LYS A 37 -4.48 0.13 -8.48
C LYS A 37 -3.18 0.56 -7.82
N TYR A 38 -3.16 0.78 -6.50
CA TYR A 38 -1.92 1.06 -5.78
C TYR A 38 -1.06 -0.19 -5.60
N ILE A 39 -1.67 -1.37 -5.47
CA ILE A 39 -0.92 -2.64 -5.38
C ILE A 39 -0.31 -2.98 -6.73
N ASP A 40 -1.06 -2.84 -7.82
CA ASP A 40 -0.63 -3.14 -9.19
C ASP A 40 0.34 -2.08 -9.78
N ASN A 41 0.96 -1.25 -8.94
CA ASN A 41 1.75 -0.11 -9.39
C ASN A 41 3.11 -0.48 -10.00
N GLY A 42 3.67 -1.64 -9.65
CA GLY A 42 4.91 -2.20 -10.22
C GLY A 42 6.22 -1.51 -9.82
N ASP A 43 6.18 -0.27 -9.35
CA ASP A 43 7.36 0.58 -9.14
C ASP A 43 7.71 0.77 -7.65
N PHE A 44 6.72 0.80 -6.78
CA PHE A 44 6.82 1.24 -5.39
C PHE A 44 6.25 0.21 -4.42
N ALA A 45 6.88 0.11 -3.26
CA ALA A 45 6.32 -0.60 -2.11
C ALA A 45 5.08 0.13 -1.60
N ILE A 46 4.25 -0.59 -0.84
CA ILE A 46 3.02 -0.04 -0.27
C ILE A 46 3.04 -0.06 1.26
N GLU A 47 2.39 0.92 1.88
CA GLU A 47 2.02 0.88 3.29
C GLU A 47 0.58 0.36 3.37
N ALA A 48 0.44 -0.85 3.89
CA ALA A 48 -0.82 -1.56 4.03
C ALA A 48 -1.54 -1.12 5.31
N ASN A 49 -2.65 -0.41 5.16
CA ASN A 49 -3.46 0.13 6.27
C ASN A 49 -4.78 -0.63 6.50
N ASP A 50 -5.03 -1.66 5.69
CA ASP A 50 -6.14 -2.60 5.85
C ASP A 50 -5.62 -4.03 5.68
N VAL A 51 -6.21 -5.00 6.37
CA VAL A 51 -5.79 -6.42 6.28
C VAL A 51 -5.97 -6.95 4.85
N SER A 52 -6.97 -6.45 4.11
CA SER A 52 -7.14 -6.78 2.69
C SER A 52 -5.98 -6.26 1.83
N ALA A 53 -5.37 -5.12 2.18
CA ALA A 53 -4.17 -4.61 1.50
C ALA A 53 -2.97 -5.53 1.72
N VAL A 54 -2.78 -6.01 2.96
CA VAL A 54 -1.73 -7.00 3.30
C VAL A 54 -1.91 -8.28 2.47
N GLN A 55 -3.13 -8.81 2.43
CA GLN A 55 -3.45 -10.02 1.67
C GLN A 55 -3.14 -9.84 0.18
N LEU A 56 -3.68 -8.77 -0.43
CA LEU A 56 -3.50 -8.52 -1.86
C LEU A 56 -2.04 -8.25 -2.21
N ALA A 57 -1.29 -7.50 -1.39
CA ALA A 57 0.13 -7.26 -1.60
C ALA A 57 0.95 -8.56 -1.58
N SER A 58 0.65 -9.43 -0.61
CA SER A 58 1.26 -10.76 -0.51
C SER A 58 0.98 -11.62 -1.74
N GLU A 59 -0.28 -11.69 -2.18
CA GLU A 59 -0.69 -12.45 -3.38
C GLU A 59 0.00 -11.95 -4.66
N HIS A 60 0.11 -10.62 -4.81
CA HIS A 60 0.74 -9.98 -5.98
C HIS A 60 2.26 -9.84 -5.84
N LYS A 61 2.84 -10.33 -4.73
CA LYS A 61 4.28 -10.26 -4.41
C LYS A 61 4.83 -8.84 -4.42
N VAL A 62 4.02 -7.88 -4.01
CA VAL A 62 4.40 -6.48 -3.87
C VAL A 62 5.00 -6.28 -2.48
N PRO A 63 6.21 -5.74 -2.34
CA PRO A 63 6.78 -5.42 -1.04
C PRO A 63 5.87 -4.46 -0.28
N PHE A 64 5.58 -4.76 0.99
CA PHE A 64 4.75 -3.90 1.82
C PHE A 64 5.31 -3.72 3.23
N VAL A 65 4.97 -2.59 3.83
CA VAL A 65 5.10 -2.33 5.26
C VAL A 65 3.71 -2.27 5.88
N VAL A 66 3.57 -2.76 7.10
CA VAL A 66 2.30 -2.69 7.84
C VAL A 66 2.18 -1.30 8.43
N GLY A 67 1.12 -0.58 8.07
CA GLY A 67 0.83 0.75 8.58
C GLY A 67 0.21 0.72 9.98
N PRO A 68 0.11 1.88 10.65
CA PRO A 68 -0.32 1.98 12.04
C PRO A 68 -1.81 1.65 12.25
N ALA A 69 -2.60 1.57 11.17
CA ALA A 69 -4.02 1.21 11.24
C ALA A 69 -4.24 -0.29 11.53
N ILE A 70 -3.22 -1.14 11.37
CA ILE A 70 -3.31 -2.58 11.60
C ILE A 70 -2.65 -2.92 12.95
N ASN A 71 -3.46 -3.44 13.87
CA ASN A 71 -2.93 -3.98 15.12
C ASN A 71 -2.29 -5.36 14.87
N THR A 72 -0.99 -5.46 15.10
CA THR A 72 -0.24 -6.71 14.96
C THR A 72 -0.01 -7.32 16.33
N TYR A 73 -0.60 -8.50 16.56
CA TYR A 73 -0.44 -9.25 17.80
C TYR A 73 0.34 -10.53 17.53
N ASN A 74 1.28 -10.85 18.41
CA ASN A 74 1.93 -12.16 18.44
C ASN A 74 1.37 -12.94 19.63
N ALA A 75 0.59 -13.99 19.37
CA ALA A 75 -0.05 -14.79 20.41
C ALA A 75 0.89 -15.80 21.11
N HIS A 76 2.10 -16.00 20.55
CA HIS A 76 3.05 -17.02 21.01
C HIS A 76 4.27 -16.43 21.75
N THR A 77 4.22 -15.14 22.10
CA THR A 77 5.20 -14.48 22.97
C THR A 77 4.50 -13.80 24.12
#